data_AF-A0A524CTM8-F1
#
_entry.id   AF-A0A524CTM8-F1
#
_cell.length_a   1.000
_cell.length_b   1.000
_cell.length_c   1.000
_cell.angle_alpha   90.00
_cell.angle_beta   90.00
_cell.angle_gamma   90.00
#
_symmetry.space_group_name_H-M   'P 1'
#
loop_
_entity.id
_entity.type
_entity.pdbx_description
1 polymer ?
#
loop_
_entity_poly.entity_id
_entity_poly.type
_entity_poly.pdbx_seq_one_letter_code
_entity_poly.pdbx_strand_id
1 'polypeptide(L)'
;DTGYLSRAAFVVDRLMMKMGLHGRSFIPLLLGFGCSVAAVMASRTVDGRANRLTTLLVSPLMSCAGRLPIYIVIAGVFFPNQAGTVVFLLYILGIVMAALVALLFKKTLFREESSSLLMELSMYQMPTAHGSFRHMWDRGLLFLKHAGSYLLVGSIIMWFLSAFGMGGYNVPVDQSFLGIIGRLLQPAFAPLGFS
;
A
#
# COMPACT_ATOMS: atom_id res chain seq x y z
N ASP A 1 22.12 7.10 -8.95
CA ASP A 1 22.41 6.54 -7.62
C ASP A 1 23.79 6.97 -7.12
N THR A 2 23.82 8.11 -6.44
CA THR A 2 24.92 8.47 -5.54
C THR A 2 24.89 7.46 -4.38
N GLY A 3 26.03 6.99 -3.87
CA GLY A 3 26.15 5.91 -2.85
C GLY A 3 25.44 6.11 -1.49
N TYR A 4 24.45 7.01 -1.41
CA TYR A 4 23.52 7.20 -0.32
C TYR A 4 22.48 6.08 -0.22
N LEU A 5 21.99 5.58 -1.37
CA LEU A 5 20.99 4.50 -1.41
C LEU A 5 21.56 3.16 -0.92
N SER A 6 22.83 2.87 -1.20
CA SER A 6 23.51 1.66 -0.71
C SER A 6 23.79 1.70 0.80
N ARG A 7 24.13 2.88 1.36
CA ARG A 7 24.28 3.07 2.82
C ARG A 7 22.94 3.03 3.54
N ALA A 8 21.89 3.65 2.99
CA ALA A 8 20.55 3.59 3.55
C ALA A 8 20.01 2.15 3.56
N ALA A 9 20.23 1.39 2.49
CA ALA A 9 19.89 -0.03 2.44
C ALA A 9 20.59 -0.83 3.55
N PHE A 10 21.88 -0.57 3.82
CA PHE A 10 22.65 -1.28 4.87
C PHE A 10 22.16 -1.00 6.30
N VAL A 11 21.73 0.24 6.59
CA VAL A 11 21.18 0.61 7.92
C VAL A 11 19.84 -0.07 8.14
N VAL A 12 18.99 -0.13 7.10
CA VAL A 12 17.66 -0.73 7.24
C VAL A 12 17.69 -2.26 7.16
N ASP A 13 18.68 -2.83 6.48
CA ASP A 13 18.91 -4.27 6.43
C ASP A 13 19.14 -4.86 7.83
N ARG A 14 19.81 -4.12 8.73
CA ARG A 14 20.02 -4.56 10.13
C ARG A 14 18.73 -4.64 10.94
N LEU A 15 17.77 -3.74 10.66
CA LEU A 15 16.46 -3.73 11.32
C LEU A 15 15.53 -4.81 10.72
N MET A 16 15.59 -5.03 9.41
CA MET A 16 14.84 -6.08 8.73
C MET A 16 15.36 -7.49 9.01
N MET A 17 16.68 -7.67 9.18
CA MET A 17 17.25 -8.94 9.62
C MET A 17 16.79 -9.33 11.02
N LYS A 18 16.62 -8.36 11.94
CA LYS A 18 15.98 -8.62 13.24
C LYS A 18 14.51 -9.03 13.12
N MET A 19 13.81 -8.54 12.10
CA MET A 19 12.44 -8.96 11.75
C MET A 19 12.41 -10.23 10.89
N GLY A 20 13.57 -10.82 10.57
CA GLY A 20 13.68 -12.11 9.90
C GLY A 20 13.41 -12.10 8.40
N LEU A 21 13.38 -10.94 7.74
CA LEU A 21 13.18 -10.80 6.30
C LEU A 21 14.50 -10.55 5.56
N HIS A 22 14.58 -11.02 4.31
CA HIS A 22 15.71 -10.81 3.42
C HIS A 22 15.73 -9.36 2.90
N GLY A 23 16.91 -8.72 2.84
CA GLY A 23 17.07 -7.30 2.47
C GLY A 23 16.43 -6.88 1.14
N ARG A 24 16.22 -7.81 0.19
CA ARG A 24 15.49 -7.56 -1.08
C ARG A 24 13.98 -7.35 -0.91
N SER A 25 13.39 -7.82 0.19
CA SER A 25 11.97 -7.58 0.52
C SER A 25 11.75 -6.17 1.08
N PHE A 26 12.81 -5.45 1.44
CA PHE A 26 12.71 -4.08 1.94
C PHE A 26 12.13 -3.13 0.91
N ILE A 27 12.57 -3.25 -0.33
CA ILE A 27 12.20 -2.34 -1.42
C ILE A 27 10.66 -2.38 -1.62
N PRO A 28 10.02 -3.56 -1.80
CA PRO A 28 8.55 -3.64 -1.83
C PRO A 28 7.83 -3.07 -0.61
N LEU A 29 8.31 -3.35 0.62
CA LEU A 29 7.66 -2.83 1.84
C LEU A 29 7.75 -1.29 1.90
N LEU A 30 8.88 -0.71 1.51
CA LEU A 30 9.05 0.74 1.51
C LEU A 30 8.16 1.41 0.45
N LEU A 31 8.06 0.80 -0.74
CA LEU A 31 7.10 1.23 -1.76
C LEU A 31 5.64 1.07 -1.30
N GLY A 32 5.35 0.11 -0.41
CA GLY A 32 4.02 -0.18 0.12
C GLY A 32 3.42 0.94 0.96
N PHE A 33 4.25 1.69 1.69
CA PHE A 33 3.82 2.90 2.38
C PHE A 33 3.35 3.99 1.40
N GLY A 34 3.93 4.06 0.21
CA GLY A 34 3.47 4.95 -0.85
C GLY A 34 2.18 4.42 -1.50
N CYS A 35 2.31 3.31 -2.22
CA CYS A 35 1.21 2.69 -2.94
C CYS A 35 1.30 1.16 -2.84
N SER A 36 0.26 0.54 -2.30
CA SER A 36 0.13 -0.91 -2.19
C SER A 36 0.18 -1.62 -3.55
N VAL A 37 -0.33 -1.00 -4.63
CA VAL A 37 -0.25 -1.56 -5.98
C VAL A 37 1.20 -1.65 -6.48
N ALA A 38 2.00 -0.60 -6.24
CA ALA A 38 3.41 -0.60 -6.63
C ALA A 38 4.22 -1.63 -5.83
N ALA A 39 3.92 -1.80 -4.54
CA ALA A 39 4.52 -2.84 -3.70
C ALA A 39 4.18 -4.25 -4.18
N VAL A 40 2.93 -4.52 -4.55
CA VAL A 40 2.51 -5.80 -5.13
C VAL A 40 3.25 -6.08 -6.44
N MET A 41 3.42 -5.08 -7.31
CA MET A 41 4.22 -5.25 -8.54
C MET A 41 5.71 -5.50 -8.25
N ALA A 42 6.28 -4.79 -7.28
CA ALA A 42 7.68 -4.93 -6.86
C ALA A 42 7.94 -6.28 -6.18
N SER A 43 6.96 -6.88 -5.49
CA SER A 43 7.10 -8.20 -4.86
C SER A 43 7.47 -9.31 -5.85
N ARG A 44 7.25 -9.10 -7.15
CA ARG A 44 7.61 -10.05 -8.21
C ARG A 44 9.12 -10.25 -8.38
N THR A 45 9.94 -9.30 -7.91
CA THR A 45 11.41 -9.39 -7.96
C THR A 45 12.00 -10.03 -6.71
N VAL A 46 11.17 -10.46 -5.75
CA VAL A 46 11.62 -11.11 -4.52
C VAL A 46 11.86 -12.60 -4.79
N ASP A 47 13.07 -13.05 -4.47
CA ASP A 47 13.46 -14.45 -4.59
C ASP A 47 12.82 -15.32 -3.49
N GLY A 48 12.39 -16.52 -3.89
CA GLY A 48 11.71 -17.47 -3.01
C GLY A 48 10.19 -17.27 -2.96
N ARG A 49 9.44 -18.35 -3.18
CA ARG A 49 7.97 -18.33 -3.16
C ARG A 49 7.43 -17.90 -1.79
N ALA A 50 8.04 -18.40 -0.72
CA ALA A 50 7.74 -18.06 0.67
C ALA A 50 7.78 -16.55 0.95
N ASN A 51 8.90 -15.91 0.61
CA ASN A 51 9.12 -14.49 0.85
C ASN A 51 8.19 -13.64 -0.01
N ARG A 52 7.95 -14.05 -1.25
CA ARG A 52 7.02 -13.38 -2.17
C ARG A 52 5.58 -13.43 -1.67
N LEU A 53 5.09 -14.58 -1.21
CA LEU A 53 3.76 -14.69 -0.61
C LEU A 53 3.65 -13.85 0.66
N THR A 54 4.63 -13.93 1.55
CA THR A 54 4.63 -13.13 2.78
C THR A 54 4.57 -11.62 2.47
N THR A 55 5.35 -11.16 1.49
CA THR A 55 5.35 -9.76 1.05
C THR A 55 4.01 -9.34 0.45
N LEU A 56 3.36 -10.21 -0.34
CA LEU A 56 2.04 -9.96 -0.90
C LEU A 56 0.95 -9.87 0.18
N LEU A 57 0.99 -10.74 1.20
CA LEU A 57 0.03 -10.73 2.30
C LEU A 57 0.22 -9.55 3.25
N VAL A 58 1.46 -9.09 3.44
CA VAL A 58 1.78 -7.94 4.28
C VAL A 58 1.52 -6.60 3.57
N SER A 59 1.61 -6.56 2.24
CA SER A 59 1.36 -5.34 1.44
C SER A 59 0.04 -4.63 1.75
N PRO A 60 -1.13 -5.29 1.90
CA PRO A 60 -2.39 -4.64 2.25
C PRO A 60 -2.49 -4.20 3.72
N LEU A 61 -1.68 -4.76 4.63
CA LEU A 61 -1.60 -4.36 6.04
C LEU A 61 -0.86 -3.02 6.20
N MET A 62 0.02 -2.69 5.27
CA MET A 62 0.66 -1.38 5.23
C MET A 62 -0.36 -0.33 4.80
N SER A 63 -0.56 0.69 5.64
CA SER A 63 -1.46 1.79 5.33
C SER A 63 -0.81 2.70 4.28
N CYS A 64 -1.33 2.67 3.05
CA CYS A 64 -0.85 3.51 1.97
C CYS A 64 -1.28 4.98 2.17
N ALA A 65 -0.61 5.90 1.47
CA ALA A 65 -0.94 7.32 1.48
C ALA A 65 -2.42 7.61 1.16
N GLY A 66 -3.09 6.74 0.40
CA GLY A 66 -4.52 6.86 0.09
C GLY A 66 -5.48 6.59 1.25
N ARG A 67 -5.03 5.91 2.32
CA ARG A 67 -5.87 5.65 3.51
C ARG A 67 -5.82 6.78 4.54
N LEU A 68 -4.79 7.63 4.49
CA LEU A 68 -4.63 8.75 5.41
C LEU A 68 -5.86 9.69 5.43
N PRO A 69 -6.39 10.15 4.28
CA PRO A 69 -7.54 11.05 4.25
C PRO A 69 -8.77 10.45 4.93
N ILE A 70 -9.01 9.16 4.72
CA ILE A 70 -10.14 8.44 5.31
C ILE A 70 -9.98 8.36 6.83
N TYR A 71 -8.79 8.02 7.32
CA TYR A 71 -8.54 8.01 8.77
C TYR A 71 -8.64 9.39 9.40
N ILE A 72 -8.25 10.45 8.70
CA ILE A 72 -8.40 11.82 9.19
C ILE A 72 -9.88 12.19 9.30
N VAL A 73 -10.70 11.87 8.30
CA VAL A 73 -12.14 12.14 8.34
C VAL A 73 -12.80 11.38 9.49
N ILE A 74 -12.51 10.09 9.63
CA ILE A 74 -13.05 9.27 10.73
C ILE A 74 -12.58 9.81 12.08
N ALA A 75 -11.28 10.05 12.26
CA ALA A 75 -10.73 10.54 13.52
C ALA A 75 -11.23 11.95 13.86
N GLY A 76 -11.48 12.80 12.86
CA GLY A 76 -12.07 14.13 13.04
C GLY A 76 -13.51 14.09 13.55
N VAL A 77 -14.30 13.10 13.10
CA VAL A 77 -15.69 12.90 13.55
C VAL A 77 -15.74 12.29 14.95
N PHE A 78 -14.90 11.29 15.27
CA PHE A 78 -14.95 10.59 16.56
C PHE A 78 -14.15 11.28 17.69
N PHE A 79 -13.02 11.93 17.36
CA PHE A 79 -12.10 12.52 18.35
C PHE A 79 -11.58 13.90 17.89
N PRO A 80 -12.43 14.95 17.88
CA PRO A 80 -12.11 16.25 17.29
C PRO A 80 -10.88 16.95 17.89
N ASN A 81 -10.57 16.73 19.17
CA ASN A 81 -9.40 17.32 19.84
C ASN A 81 -8.10 16.50 19.71
N GLN A 82 -8.17 15.24 19.28
CA GLN A 82 -7.01 14.32 19.28
C GLN A 82 -6.86 13.51 17.99
N ALA A 83 -7.48 13.95 16.89
CA ALA A 83 -7.46 13.25 15.61
C ALA A 83 -6.05 12.91 15.13
N GLY A 84 -5.09 13.84 15.28
CA GLY A 84 -3.68 13.61 14.91
C GLY A 84 -3.03 12.47 15.71
N THR A 85 -3.26 12.43 17.02
CA THR A 85 -2.72 11.38 17.91
C THR A 85 -3.31 10.02 17.59
N VAL A 86 -4.62 9.96 17.32
CA VAL A 86 -5.30 8.71 16.96
C VAL A 86 -4.77 8.17 15.64
N VAL A 87 -4.65 9.02 14.61
CA VAL A 87 -4.08 8.61 13.31
C VAL A 87 -2.64 8.12 13.46
N PHE A 88 -1.83 8.82 14.25
CA PHE A 88 -0.44 8.41 14.53
C PHE A 88 -0.37 7.03 15.21
N LEU A 89 -1.19 6.80 16.23
CA LEU A 89 -1.23 5.53 16.96
C LEU A 89 -1.71 4.38 16.07
N LEU A 90 -2.71 4.63 15.23
CA LEU A 90 -3.25 3.67 14.26
C LEU A 90 -2.21 3.30 13.20
N TYR A 91 -1.39 4.26 12.76
CA TYR A 91 -0.29 4.02 11.84
C TYR A 91 0.82 3.15 12.46
N ILE A 92 1.23 3.47 13.70
CA ILE A 92 2.20 2.67 14.45
C ILE A 92 1.68 1.24 14.65
N LEU A 93 0.43 1.09 15.08
CA LEU A 93 -0.19 -0.21 15.31
C LEU A 93 -0.25 -1.02 14.01
N GLY A 94 -0.53 -0.39 12.86
CA GLY A 94 -0.46 -1.02 11.54
C GLY A 94 0.93 -1.54 11.19
N ILE A 95 1.99 -0.77 11.46
CA ILE A 95 3.39 -1.19 11.25
C ILE A 95 3.73 -2.39 12.15
N VAL A 96 3.34 -2.32 13.43
CA VAL A 96 3.58 -3.41 14.39
C VAL A 96 2.84 -4.68 13.99
N MET A 97 1.58 -4.57 13.56
CA MET A 97 0.81 -5.71 13.06
C MET A 97 1.41 -6.30 11.78
N ALA A 98 1.84 -5.47 10.84
CA ALA A 98 2.53 -5.93 9.64
C ALA A 98 3.81 -6.73 10.01
N ALA A 99 4.59 -6.24 10.98
CA ALA A 99 5.78 -6.93 11.46
C ALA A 99 5.45 -8.26 12.17
N LEU A 100 4.42 -8.27 13.03
CA LEU A 100 3.96 -9.48 13.72
C LEU A 100 3.46 -10.55 12.74
N VAL A 101 2.64 -10.17 11.76
CA VAL A 101 2.14 -11.07 10.73
C VAL A 101 3.30 -11.63 9.91
N ALA A 102 4.26 -10.79 9.51
CA ALA A 102 5.44 -11.25 8.77
C ALA A 102 6.27 -12.28 9.57
N LEU A 103 6.49 -12.03 10.87
CA LEU A 103 7.17 -12.95 11.78
C LEU A 103 6.38 -14.26 11.98
N LEU A 104 5.06 -14.17 12.10
CA LEU A 104 4.17 -15.30 12.34
C LEU A 104 4.14 -16.21 11.10
N PHE A 105 3.97 -15.66 9.90
CA PHE A 105 4.01 -16.40 8.64
C PHE A 105 5.37 -17.07 8.39
N LYS A 106 6.47 -16.43 8.77
CA LYS A 106 7.80 -17.06 8.73
C LYS A 106 7.88 -18.27 9.66
N LYS A 107 7.29 -18.19 10.85
CA LYS A 107 7.33 -19.26 11.86
C LYS A 107 6.37 -20.41 11.56
N THR A 108 5.24 -20.15 10.91
CA THR A 108 4.18 -21.15 10.66
C THR A 108 4.20 -21.78 9.28
N LEU A 109 4.50 -21.03 8.21
CA LEU A 109 4.18 -21.49 6.84
C LEU A 109 5.40 -21.81 5.96
N PHE A 110 6.59 -21.27 6.26
CA PHE A 110 7.76 -21.43 5.37
C PHE A 110 9.05 -21.70 6.15
N ARG A 111 9.22 -22.95 6.56
CA ARG A 111 10.45 -23.52 7.13
C ARG A 111 11.32 -24.15 6.03
N GLU A 112 11.45 -23.48 4.89
CA GLU A 112 12.26 -23.96 3.76
C GLU A 112 13.35 -22.95 3.41
N GLU A 113 14.47 -23.51 2.97
CA GLU A 113 15.83 -23.08 3.23
C GLU A 113 16.13 -21.60 2.95
N SER A 114 16.94 -21.07 3.87
CA SER A 114 18.02 -20.16 3.53
C SER A 114 18.71 -20.62 2.25
N SER A 115 18.24 -20.18 1.08
CA SER A 115 19.09 -20.16 -0.09
C SER A 115 20.16 -19.13 0.22
N SER A 116 21.25 -19.66 0.79
CA SER A 116 22.61 -19.18 0.63
C SER A 116 22.82 -18.84 -0.84
N LEU A 117 22.48 -17.62 -1.21
CA LEU A 117 23.17 -16.93 -2.27
C LEU A 117 23.75 -15.72 -1.59
N LEU A 118 25.04 -15.88 -1.27
CA LEU A 118 26.05 -14.87 -1.53
C LEU A 118 25.40 -13.62 -2.12
N MET A 119 25.44 -12.55 -1.33
CA MET A 119 25.46 -11.21 -1.86
C MET A 119 26.65 -11.14 -2.83
N GLU A 120 26.51 -11.67 -4.04
CA GLU A 120 27.20 -11.12 -5.18
C GLU A 120 26.71 -9.69 -5.22
N LEU A 121 27.54 -8.84 -4.66
CA LEU A 121 27.40 -7.40 -4.66
C LEU A 121 27.05 -7.03 -6.10
N SER A 122 25.77 -6.73 -6.38
CA SER A 122 25.33 -6.35 -7.72
C SER A 122 26.28 -5.27 -8.18
N MET A 123 27.00 -5.59 -9.26
CA MET A 123 28.13 -4.82 -9.71
C MET A 123 27.71 -3.36 -9.85
N TYR A 124 28.56 -2.49 -9.31
CA TYR A 124 28.43 -1.04 -9.29
C TYR A 124 28.25 -0.51 -10.73
N GLN A 125 27.00 -0.43 -11.20
CA GLN A 125 26.69 0.17 -12.48
C GLN A 125 26.50 1.67 -12.25
N MET A 126 27.43 2.47 -12.78
CA MET A 126 27.29 3.92 -12.79
C MET A 126 26.05 4.28 -13.63
N PRO A 127 25.01 4.86 -13.03
CA PRO A 127 23.79 5.17 -13.77
C PRO A 127 24.06 6.37 -14.64
N THR A 128 24.07 6.17 -15.96
CA THR A 128 24.00 7.27 -16.92
C THR A 128 22.68 8.00 -16.68
N ALA A 129 22.72 9.31 -16.39
CA ALA A 129 21.52 10.10 -16.08
C ALA A 129 20.43 9.97 -17.16
N HIS A 130 20.84 9.88 -18.43
CA HIS A 130 19.95 9.68 -19.56
C HIS A 130 19.31 8.28 -19.60
N GLY A 131 20.01 7.26 -19.13
CA GLY A 131 19.50 5.89 -19.02
C GLY A 131 18.48 5.76 -17.89
N SER A 132 18.78 6.31 -16.71
CA SER A 132 17.85 6.33 -15.58
C SER A 132 16.57 7.10 -15.90
N PHE A 133 16.66 8.27 -16.55
CA PHE A 133 15.47 9.06 -16.89
C PHE A 133 14.56 8.33 -17.87
N ARG A 134 15.13 7.71 -18.90
CA ARG A 134 14.38 6.91 -19.88
C ARG A 134 13.73 5.69 -19.24
N HIS A 135 14.45 5.00 -18.34
CA HIS A 135 13.92 3.83 -17.65
C HIS A 135 12.82 4.19 -16.64
N MET A 136 12.98 5.29 -15.91
CA MET A 136 11.93 5.83 -15.03
C MET A 136 10.69 6.23 -15.83
N TRP A 137 10.88 6.84 -17.00
CA TRP A 137 9.77 7.24 -17.88
C TRP A 137 8.99 6.03 -18.40
N ASP A 138 9.67 5.01 -18.91
CA ASP A 138 9.03 3.77 -19.39
C ASP A 138 8.29 3.04 -18.25
N ARG A 139 8.91 2.94 -17.07
CA ARG A 139 8.27 2.32 -15.89
C ARG A 139 7.08 3.14 -15.39
N GLY A 140 7.18 4.47 -15.43
CA GLY A 140 6.10 5.39 -15.07
C GLY A 140 4.91 5.27 -16.01
N LEU A 141 5.14 5.23 -17.32
CA LEU A 141 4.11 4.99 -18.34
C LEU A 141 3.42 3.64 -18.16
N LEU A 142 4.19 2.59 -17.83
CA LEU A 142 3.63 1.26 -17.57
C LEU A 142 2.73 1.26 -16.33
N PHE A 143 3.15 1.94 -15.26
CA PHE A 143 2.33 2.11 -14.06
C PHE A 143 1.07 2.92 -14.35
N LEU A 144 1.18 4.01 -15.12
CA LEU A 144 0.03 4.85 -15.46
C LEU A 144 -0.99 4.11 -16.33
N LYS A 145 -0.54 3.29 -17.29
CA LYS A 145 -1.44 2.47 -18.11
C LYS A 145 -2.17 1.41 -17.29
N HIS A 146 -1.47 0.70 -16.40
CA HIS A 146 -2.10 -0.34 -15.61
C HIS A 146 -2.90 0.20 -14.42
N ALA A 147 -2.28 0.95 -13.51
CA ALA A 147 -2.98 1.46 -12.32
C ALA A 147 -4.00 2.53 -12.69
N GLY A 148 -3.67 3.40 -13.65
CA GLY A 148 -4.54 4.47 -14.09
C GLY A 148 -5.80 3.97 -14.78
N SER A 149 -5.75 2.87 -15.56
CA SER A 149 -6.97 2.32 -16.17
C SER A 149 -7.97 1.84 -15.10
N TYR A 150 -7.49 1.17 -14.04
CA TYR A 150 -8.37 0.72 -12.95
C TYR A 150 -8.93 1.89 -12.15
N LEU A 151 -8.10 2.91 -11.84
CA LEU A 151 -8.56 4.09 -11.10
C LEU A 151 -9.54 4.94 -11.92
N LEU A 152 -9.32 5.10 -13.23
CA LEU A 152 -10.23 5.81 -14.13
C LEU A 152 -11.59 5.11 -14.18
N VAL A 153 -11.61 3.79 -14.38
CA VAL A 153 -12.86 3.02 -14.41
C VAL A 153 -13.60 3.17 -13.08
N GLY A 154 -12.90 3.04 -11.94
CA GLY A 154 -13.49 3.24 -10.62
C GLY A 154 -14.05 4.66 -10.43
N SER A 155 -13.33 5.68 -10.87
CA SER A 155 -13.75 7.09 -10.81
C SER A 155 -14.98 7.36 -11.69
N ILE A 156 -15.01 6.82 -12.92
CA ILE A 156 -16.15 6.95 -13.84
C ILE A 156 -17.38 6.27 -13.25
N ILE A 157 -17.23 5.07 -12.66
CA ILE A 157 -18.32 4.37 -11.99
C ILE A 157 -18.82 5.18 -10.80
N MET A 158 -17.92 5.65 -9.92
CA MET A 158 -18.26 6.50 -8.78
C MET A 158 -18.98 7.79 -9.21
N TRP A 159 -18.50 8.44 -10.27
CA TRP A 159 -19.12 9.63 -10.84
C TRP A 159 -20.51 9.31 -11.40
N PHE A 160 -20.65 8.20 -12.13
CA PHE A 160 -21.93 7.79 -12.70
C PHE A 160 -22.95 7.48 -11.59
N LEU A 161 -22.56 6.75 -10.54
CA LEU A 161 -23.44 6.46 -9.40
C LEU A 161 -23.78 7.71 -8.59
N SER A 162 -22.89 8.70 -8.54
CA SER A 162 -23.11 9.97 -7.86
C SER A 162 -23.98 10.94 -8.67
N ALA A 163 -23.81 10.99 -9.99
CA ALA A 163 -24.48 11.95 -10.88
C ALA A 163 -25.87 11.50 -11.34
N PHE A 164 -26.12 10.18 -11.39
CA PHE A 164 -27.43 9.61 -11.72
C PHE A 164 -28.17 9.20 -10.44
N GLY A 165 -29.46 9.50 -10.40
CA GLY A 165 -30.38 8.97 -9.40
C GLY A 165 -31.76 8.72 -9.99
N MET A 166 -32.70 8.30 -9.15
CA MET A 166 -34.03 7.86 -9.58
C MET A 166 -34.86 8.98 -10.27
N GLY A 167 -34.45 10.25 -10.12
CA GLY A 167 -35.07 11.43 -10.72
C GLY A 167 -34.38 12.05 -11.94
N GLY A 168 -33.30 11.47 -12.48
CA GLY A 168 -32.60 11.97 -13.69
C GLY A 168 -31.13 12.38 -13.47
N TYR A 169 -30.65 13.35 -14.26
CA TYR A 169 -29.27 13.88 -14.22
C TYR A 169 -29.16 15.04 -13.21
N ASN A 170 -28.15 15.01 -12.34
CA ASN A 170 -27.83 16.04 -11.33
C ASN A 170 -28.83 16.17 -10.16
N VAL A 171 -29.19 15.02 -9.55
CA VAL A 171 -29.95 14.98 -8.29
C VAL A 171 -29.02 15.15 -7.07
N PRO A 172 -29.50 15.70 -5.94
CA PRO A 172 -28.74 15.78 -4.70
C PRO A 172 -28.18 14.39 -4.34
N VAL A 173 -26.96 14.34 -3.79
CA VAL A 173 -26.25 13.09 -3.47
C VAL A 173 -27.10 12.13 -2.62
N ASP A 174 -28.02 12.67 -1.82
CA ASP A 174 -28.98 11.93 -0.99
C ASP A 174 -29.97 11.05 -1.79
N GLN A 175 -30.28 11.40 -3.03
CA GLN A 175 -31.21 10.69 -3.94
C GLN A 175 -30.50 10.02 -5.14
N SER A 176 -29.18 10.17 -5.23
CA SER A 176 -28.34 9.47 -6.20
C SER A 176 -28.38 7.95 -5.97
N PHE A 177 -28.01 7.15 -6.98
CA PHE A 177 -27.85 5.70 -6.80
C PHE A 177 -26.85 5.38 -5.69
N LEU A 178 -25.84 6.24 -5.51
CA LEU A 178 -24.89 6.17 -4.40
C LEU A 178 -25.59 6.33 -3.03
N GLY A 179 -26.54 7.27 -2.92
CA GLY A 179 -27.33 7.52 -1.71
C GLY A 179 -28.31 6.39 -1.37
N ILE A 180 -28.90 5.76 -2.39
CA ILE A 180 -29.78 4.59 -2.20
C ILE A 180 -29.00 3.38 -1.68
N ILE A 181 -27.82 3.12 -2.26
CA ILE A 181 -26.90 2.08 -1.77
C ILE A 181 -26.41 2.44 -0.35
N GLY A 182 -26.15 3.73 -0.08
CA GLY A 182 -25.81 4.24 1.24
C GLY A 182 -26.90 3.96 2.28
N ARG A 183 -28.18 4.24 1.97
CA ARG A 183 -29.32 3.90 2.83
C ARG A 183 -29.53 2.40 3.01
N LEU A 184 -29.18 1.59 2.00
CA LEU A 184 -29.22 0.13 2.11
C LEU A 184 -28.11 -0.41 3.04
N LEU A 185 -26.94 0.21 3.05
CA LEU A 185 -25.83 -0.11 3.96
C LEU A 185 -25.99 0.52 5.36
N GLN A 186 -26.75 1.60 5.48
CA GLN A 186 -27.03 2.31 6.73
C GLN A 186 -27.42 1.40 7.91
N PRO A 187 -28.28 0.36 7.79
CA PRO A 187 -28.59 -0.52 8.90
C PRO A 187 -27.39 -1.31 9.44
N ALA A 188 -26.37 -1.59 8.61
CA ALA A 188 -25.15 -2.26 9.05
C ALA A 188 -24.18 -1.31 9.78
N PHE A 189 -24.23 0.00 9.48
CA PHE A 189 -23.40 1.04 10.11
C PHE A 189 -24.14 1.87 11.17
N ALA A 190 -25.44 1.62 11.39
CA ALA A 190 -26.24 2.19 12.46
C ALA A 190 -25.63 2.01 13.87
N PRO A 191 -25.00 0.87 14.25
CA PRO A 191 -24.33 0.77 15.56
C PRO A 191 -23.06 1.64 15.69
N LEU A 192 -22.58 2.23 14.59
CA LEU A 192 -21.39 3.09 14.53
C LEU A 192 -21.74 4.59 14.40
N GLY A 193 -23.03 4.96 14.40
CA GLY A 193 -23.47 6.38 14.46
C GLY A 193 -23.48 7.16 13.14
N PHE A 194 -23.47 6.48 11.99
CA PHE A 194 -23.63 7.12 10.68
C PHE A 194 -25.11 7.31 10.32
N SER A 195 -25.56 8.56 10.19
CA SER A 195 -26.92 8.96 9.78
C SER A 195 -27.03 9.31 8.30
#